data_AF-A0AAV9N5L8-F1
#
_entry.id   AF-A0AAV9N5L8-F1
#
_cell.length_a   1.000
_cell.length_b   1.000
_cell.length_c   1.000
_cell.angle_alpha   90.00
_cell.angle_beta   90.00
_cell.angle_gamma   90.00
#
_symmetry.space_group_name_H-M   'P 1'
#
loop_
_entity.id
_entity.type
_entity.pdbx_description
1 polymer ?
#
loop_
_entity_poly.entity_id
_entity_poly.type
_entity_poly.pdbx_seq_one_letter_code
_entity_poly.pdbx_strand_id
1 'polypeptide(L)'
;MGFNVFGDSPRLPVRSAHGEISYIWERHFYKNQREQESVMAPPFRADQVGSLLRPEALIKARKSLQSPQNRLRSEPKGDQELGSEDVAATNPAASVKVEQDRAIEEVVKEQLNRKILPIVTGEYERTIFYDKFFETLTGFEVRYTPMKDFKLDFPTNRPLLEWGVPGRPAGYPTGKVSLDRSAYLDDWLYLKSLLPENQWKNAKMTIPPPGWWHIQLKQPYDKEIYARDEDLLADMSTAVRKEILTLYEHGLRVIQVDDPNLSFFCDEKWIETCKSEGVDLERLLELYIKSHNDAIKDLPSDLHVGIHICRGNFPNGVGLASGSYERISRKLFNETSYKLFYLEFDSPRAGDFTPLKYLPVAKAVVLGVVTTKFSEMENLDELKAKVYQAADVIAEGQGRKREDALHDNLAVSTQCGFASDHSEGGVGMTRERMWEKLELVRALSEAIWPGWNE
;
A
#
# COMPACT_ATOMS: atom_id res chain seq x y z
N MET A 1 21.07 24.41 32.02
CA MET A 1 22.36 23.94 32.57
C MET A 1 22.15 22.53 33.09
N GLY A 2 22.47 21.52 32.29
CA GLY A 2 22.39 20.11 32.70
C GLY A 2 23.79 19.60 32.99
N PHE A 3 23.99 18.97 34.15
CA PHE A 3 25.25 18.39 34.58
C PHE A 3 25.52 17.07 33.84
N ASN A 4 26.73 16.90 33.29
CA ASN A 4 27.22 15.63 32.76
C ASN A 4 27.89 14.85 33.90
N VAL A 5 27.53 13.58 34.06
CA VAL A 5 28.23 12.62 34.93
C VAL A 5 29.20 11.83 34.07
N PHE A 6 30.49 11.86 34.43
CA PHE A 6 31.54 11.05 33.81
C PHE A 6 31.84 9.84 34.69
N GLY A 7 31.82 8.64 34.12
CA GLY A 7 32.27 7.42 34.79
C GLY A 7 33.44 6.82 34.01
N ASP A 8 34.64 6.83 34.61
CA ASP A 8 35.83 6.19 34.06
C ASP A 8 35.96 4.76 34.63
N SER A 9 36.39 3.81 33.79
CA SER A 9 36.83 2.47 34.23
C SER A 9 38.16 2.11 33.56
N PRO A 10 39.19 1.68 34.30
CA PRO A 10 40.52 1.44 33.73
C PRO A 10 40.67 0.02 33.15
N ARG A 11 41.42 -0.11 32.05
CA ARG A 11 42.08 -1.36 31.66
C ARG A 11 43.57 -1.15 31.36
N LEU A 12 44.30 -2.27 31.48
CA LEU A 12 45.73 -2.49 31.76
C LEU A 12 46.75 -1.67 30.92
N PRO A 13 47.93 -1.35 31.48
CA PRO A 13 48.98 -0.59 30.79
C PRO A 13 49.77 -1.44 29.78
N VAL A 14 50.09 -0.86 28.61
CA VAL A 14 51.07 -1.40 27.66
C VAL A 14 52.35 -0.58 27.77
N ARG A 15 53.50 -1.23 28.01
CA ARG A 15 54.83 -0.58 28.08
C ARG A 15 55.48 -0.51 26.69
N SER A 16 55.98 0.67 26.30
CA SER A 16 56.90 0.83 25.17
C SER A 16 58.36 0.89 25.64
N ALA A 17 59.31 0.67 24.73
CA ALA A 17 60.74 0.47 25.00
C ALA A 17 61.52 1.72 25.48
N HIS A 18 60.85 2.85 25.71
CA HIS A 18 61.45 4.09 26.20
C HIS A 18 60.60 4.73 27.30
N GLY A 19 60.42 4.03 28.43
CA GLY A 19 60.22 4.63 29.76
C GLY A 19 59.03 5.55 30.06
N GLU A 20 58.20 5.95 29.10
CA GLU A 20 57.08 6.88 29.33
C GLU A 20 55.71 6.18 29.31
N ILE A 21 54.90 6.48 30.33
CA ILE A 21 53.51 6.03 30.45
C ILE A 21 52.63 7.11 29.81
N SER A 22 52.06 6.85 28.63
CA SER A 22 51.05 7.71 28.01
C SER A 22 49.66 7.05 28.11
N TYR A 23 48.68 7.77 28.68
CA TYR A 23 47.28 7.37 28.63
C TYR A 23 46.64 7.91 27.34
N ILE A 24 46.28 7.01 26.43
CA ILE A 24 45.49 7.36 25.24
C ILE A 24 44.02 7.35 25.67
N TRP A 25 43.39 8.52 25.68
CA TRP A 25 41.95 8.66 25.90
C TRP A 25 41.25 8.63 24.54
N GLU A 26 40.70 7.49 24.14
CA GLU A 26 39.74 7.44 23.04
C GLU A 26 38.41 8.03 23.50
N ARG A 27 38.05 9.22 23.00
CA ARG A 27 36.70 9.75 23.13
C ARG A 27 35.73 8.87 22.33
N HIS A 28 35.11 7.91 23.00
CA HIS A 28 33.90 7.29 22.51
C HIS A 28 32.78 8.34 22.55
N PHE A 29 32.44 8.89 21.39
CA PHE A 29 31.19 9.61 21.21
C PHE A 29 30.05 8.59 21.30
N TYR A 30 29.55 8.35 22.50
CA TYR A 30 28.17 7.90 22.66
C TYR A 30 27.27 9.06 22.22
N LYS A 31 26.94 9.11 20.93
CA LYS A 31 25.75 9.86 20.49
C LYS A 31 24.58 9.22 21.23
N ASN A 32 24.06 9.92 22.24
CA ASN A 32 22.71 9.68 22.73
C ASN A 32 21.78 9.77 21.51
N GLN A 33 21.36 8.64 20.95
CA GLN A 33 20.28 8.55 19.96
C GLN A 33 18.93 8.78 20.65
N ARG A 34 18.79 9.92 21.32
CA ARG A 34 17.54 10.65 21.42
C ARG A 34 17.71 11.90 20.58
N GLU A 35 17.95 11.71 19.28
CA GLU A 35 17.30 12.64 18.36
C GLU A 35 15.82 12.47 18.68
N GLN A 36 15.17 13.53 19.14
CA GLN A 36 13.71 13.60 19.10
C GLN A 36 13.37 13.37 17.63
N GLU A 37 13.11 12.13 17.22
CA GLU A 37 12.50 11.86 15.93
C GLU A 37 11.25 12.73 15.91
N SER A 38 11.27 13.78 15.08
CA SER A 38 10.16 14.71 14.99
C SER A 38 8.93 13.91 14.62
N VAL A 39 7.89 13.97 15.45
CA VAL A 39 6.59 13.39 15.13
C VAL A 39 6.18 13.90 13.75
N MET A 40 6.06 12.99 12.79
CA MET A 40 5.50 13.30 11.49
C MET A 40 4.00 13.00 11.57
N ALA A 41 3.21 14.03 11.84
CA ALA A 41 1.76 13.91 11.83
C ALA A 41 1.29 13.40 10.45
N PRO A 42 0.17 12.66 10.38
CA PRO A 42 -0.43 12.30 9.09
C PRO A 42 -0.59 13.53 8.19
N PRO A 43 -0.30 13.42 6.87
CA PRO A 43 -0.46 14.54 5.94
C PRO A 43 -1.92 14.99 5.83
N PHE A 44 -2.86 14.08 6.12
CA PHE A 44 -4.30 14.35 6.16
C PHE A 44 -4.93 13.70 7.40
N ARG A 45 -5.90 14.38 8.02
CA ARG A 45 -6.72 13.78 9.09
C ARG A 45 -7.92 13.03 8.56
N ALA A 46 -8.50 13.50 7.46
CA ALA A 46 -9.41 12.74 6.61
C ALA A 46 -8.66 12.30 5.35
N ASP A 47 -8.45 11.01 5.19
CA ASP A 47 -7.77 10.41 4.05
C ASP A 47 -8.70 9.40 3.33
N GLN A 48 -8.30 8.95 2.15
CA GLN A 48 -8.97 7.91 1.37
C GLN A 48 -7.92 7.02 0.70
N VAL A 49 -8.17 5.71 0.60
CA VAL A 49 -7.12 4.76 0.21
C VAL A 49 -6.58 4.97 -1.21
N GLY A 50 -7.45 5.16 -2.22
CA GLY A 50 -7.02 5.36 -3.60
C GLY A 50 -8.12 5.07 -4.62
N SER A 51 -8.51 3.80 -4.77
CA SER A 51 -9.48 3.40 -5.79
C SER A 51 -10.90 3.91 -5.50
N LEU A 52 -11.58 4.40 -6.55
CA LEU A 52 -12.96 4.90 -6.51
C LEU A 52 -13.86 4.08 -7.45
N LEU A 53 -15.18 4.11 -7.24
CA LEU A 53 -16.13 3.45 -8.15
C LEU A 53 -16.04 4.07 -9.54
N ARG A 54 -15.75 3.25 -10.53
CA ARG A 54 -15.59 3.68 -11.93
C ARG A 54 -16.95 4.06 -12.53
N PRO A 55 -17.03 5.14 -13.35
CA PRO A 55 -18.27 5.48 -14.04
C PRO A 55 -18.61 4.42 -15.09
N GLU A 56 -19.91 4.23 -15.33
CA GLU A 56 -20.43 3.22 -16.25
C GLU A 56 -19.85 3.34 -17.68
N ALA A 57 -19.60 4.57 -18.13
CA ALA A 57 -18.98 4.82 -19.44
C ALA A 57 -17.58 4.20 -19.55
N LEU A 58 -16.74 4.34 -18.50
CA LEU A 58 -15.40 3.75 -18.46
C LEU A 58 -15.46 2.22 -18.39
N ILE A 59 -16.41 1.67 -17.61
CA ILE A 59 -16.63 0.22 -17.54
C ILE A 59 -17.00 -0.34 -18.92
N LYS A 60 -17.96 0.32 -19.61
CA LYS A 60 -18.38 -0.06 -20.97
C LYS A 60 -17.24 0.04 -21.98
N ALA A 61 -16.47 1.12 -21.93
CA ALA A 61 -15.32 1.31 -22.82
C ALA A 61 -14.30 0.17 -22.63
N ARG A 62 -13.98 -0.20 -21.39
CA ARG A 62 -13.06 -1.31 -21.09
C ARG A 62 -13.58 -2.67 -21.52
N LYS A 63 -14.88 -2.94 -21.35
CA LYS A 63 -15.51 -4.19 -21.85
C LYS A 63 -15.38 -4.32 -23.37
N SER A 64 -15.38 -3.21 -24.11
CA SER A 64 -15.18 -3.22 -25.58
C SER A 64 -13.78 -3.70 -26.00
N LEU A 65 -12.75 -3.49 -25.16
CA LEU A 65 -11.40 -4.04 -25.39
C LEU A 65 -11.35 -5.56 -25.21
N GLN A 66 -12.22 -6.14 -24.38
CA GLN A 66 -12.26 -7.57 -24.05
C GLN A 66 -13.16 -8.38 -25.01
N SER A 67 -13.61 -7.79 -26.12
CA SER A 67 -14.43 -8.46 -27.12
C SER A 67 -13.72 -9.71 -27.71
N PRO A 68 -14.46 -10.73 -28.18
CA PRO A 68 -13.87 -11.98 -28.69
C PRO A 68 -12.80 -11.79 -29.78
N GLN A 69 -12.92 -10.74 -30.60
CA GLN A 69 -11.93 -10.40 -31.64
C GLN A 69 -10.57 -9.98 -31.06
N ASN A 70 -10.53 -9.39 -29.86
CA ASN A 70 -9.28 -9.05 -29.17
C ASN A 70 -8.73 -10.19 -28.29
N ARG A 71 -9.52 -11.24 -28.01
CA ARG A 71 -9.03 -12.45 -27.33
C ARG A 71 -8.04 -13.26 -28.17
N LEU A 72 -8.03 -13.05 -29.49
CA LEU A 72 -7.11 -13.69 -30.44
C LEU A 72 -5.61 -13.38 -30.19
N ARG A 73 -5.27 -12.49 -29.24
CA ARG A 73 -3.88 -12.24 -28.82
C ARG A 73 -3.44 -12.97 -27.54
N SER A 74 -4.30 -13.80 -26.93
CA SER A 74 -3.99 -14.43 -25.62
C SER A 74 -4.31 -15.92 -25.48
N GLU A 75 -4.79 -16.61 -26.53
CA GLU A 75 -4.72 -18.08 -26.62
C GLU A 75 -4.63 -18.52 -28.10
N PRO A 76 -3.81 -19.53 -28.47
CA PRO A 76 -3.86 -20.16 -29.78
C PRO A 76 -4.73 -21.42 -29.73
N LYS A 77 -5.95 -21.38 -30.30
CA LYS A 77 -6.63 -22.61 -30.74
C LYS A 77 -7.47 -22.41 -32.00
N GLY A 78 -7.07 -23.15 -33.03
CA GLY A 78 -7.93 -23.91 -33.95
C GLY A 78 -8.78 -23.12 -34.93
N ASP A 79 -8.44 -23.27 -36.21
CA ASP A 79 -9.13 -22.78 -37.40
C ASP A 79 -10.65 -22.56 -37.24
N GLN A 80 -11.04 -21.30 -37.43
CA GLN A 80 -12.42 -20.82 -37.53
C GLN A 80 -13.08 -21.28 -38.83
N GLU A 81 -14.41 -21.17 -38.88
CA GLU A 81 -14.99 -20.27 -39.88
C GLU A 81 -16.30 -19.67 -39.36
N LEU A 82 -16.37 -18.34 -39.19
CA LEU A 82 -17.63 -17.59 -39.21
C LEU A 82 -17.40 -16.11 -39.60
N GLY A 83 -17.94 -15.74 -40.77
CA GLY A 83 -18.77 -14.57 -41.04
C GLY A 83 -18.17 -13.16 -40.89
N SER A 84 -17.83 -12.55 -42.03
CA SER A 84 -17.51 -11.12 -42.16
C SER A 84 -18.77 -10.24 -42.16
N GLU A 85 -18.91 -9.34 -41.18
CA GLU A 85 -19.71 -8.12 -41.32
C GLU A 85 -18.92 -6.91 -40.84
N ASP A 86 -19.01 -5.84 -41.65
CA ASP A 86 -18.29 -4.58 -41.57
C ASP A 86 -18.49 -3.82 -40.24
N VAL A 87 -17.41 -3.51 -39.53
CA VAL A 87 -17.39 -2.51 -38.45
C VAL A 87 -16.33 -1.46 -38.77
N ALA A 88 -16.80 -0.24 -39.00
CA ALA A 88 -15.98 0.94 -39.20
C ALA A 88 -14.90 1.07 -38.12
N ALA A 89 -13.67 1.37 -38.56
CA ALA A 89 -12.47 1.47 -37.74
C ALA A 89 -12.53 2.60 -36.70
N THR A 90 -13.13 2.35 -35.54
CA THR A 90 -12.82 3.08 -34.31
C THR A 90 -11.74 2.30 -33.58
N ASN A 91 -10.57 2.91 -33.34
CA ASN A 91 -9.51 2.28 -32.55
C ASN A 91 -10.01 2.13 -31.09
N PRO A 92 -10.31 0.91 -30.61
CA PRO A 92 -10.96 0.74 -29.29
C PRO A 92 -10.05 1.20 -28.14
N ALA A 93 -8.73 1.12 -28.30
CA ALA A 93 -7.77 1.60 -27.30
C ALA A 93 -7.79 3.13 -27.17
N ALA A 94 -7.94 3.84 -28.30
CA ALA A 94 -8.09 5.29 -28.28
C ALA A 94 -9.41 5.70 -27.60
N SER A 95 -10.50 4.95 -27.84
CA SER A 95 -11.78 5.18 -27.16
C SER A 95 -11.68 4.97 -25.65
N VAL A 96 -10.91 3.99 -25.17
CA VAL A 96 -10.73 3.76 -23.72
C VAL A 96 -9.91 4.86 -23.08
N LYS A 97 -8.84 5.34 -23.72
CA LYS A 97 -8.04 6.45 -23.17
C LYS A 97 -8.86 7.72 -23.05
N VAL A 98 -9.70 8.04 -24.04
CA VAL A 98 -10.60 9.21 -24.00
C VAL A 98 -11.58 9.12 -22.82
N GLU A 99 -12.24 7.97 -22.65
CA GLU A 99 -13.19 7.78 -21.55
C GLU A 99 -12.51 7.74 -20.18
N GLN A 100 -11.29 7.21 -20.11
CA GLN A 100 -10.46 7.23 -18.90
C GLN A 100 -10.09 8.66 -18.51
N ASP A 101 -9.59 9.45 -19.45
CA ASP A 101 -9.14 10.82 -19.19
C ASP A 101 -10.30 11.71 -18.76
N ARG A 102 -11.45 11.55 -19.42
CA ARG A 102 -12.71 12.21 -19.04
C ARG A 102 -13.16 11.80 -17.63
N ALA A 103 -13.13 10.50 -17.32
CA ALA A 103 -13.52 10.01 -16.00
C ALA A 103 -12.60 10.53 -14.88
N ILE A 104 -11.29 10.61 -15.15
CA ILE A 104 -10.31 11.17 -14.20
C ILE A 104 -10.53 12.67 -14.02
N GLU A 105 -10.77 13.42 -15.10
CA GLU A 105 -11.09 14.85 -15.00
C GLU A 105 -12.34 15.09 -14.16
N GLU A 106 -13.41 14.32 -14.39
CA GLU A 106 -14.65 14.40 -13.62
C GLU A 106 -14.43 14.06 -12.14
N VAL A 107 -13.73 12.97 -11.81
CA VAL A 107 -13.54 12.56 -10.41
C VAL A 107 -12.63 13.51 -9.64
N VAL A 108 -11.64 14.13 -10.30
CA VAL A 108 -10.80 15.17 -9.69
C VAL A 108 -11.64 16.41 -9.38
N LYS A 109 -12.49 16.86 -10.32
CA LYS A 109 -13.41 17.99 -10.10
C LYS A 109 -14.39 17.73 -8.95
N GLU A 110 -14.97 16.52 -8.87
CA GLU A 110 -15.87 16.15 -7.78
C GLU A 110 -15.18 16.21 -6.41
N GLN A 111 -13.97 15.67 -6.29
CA GLN A 111 -13.20 15.73 -5.04
C GLN A 111 -12.89 17.18 -4.62
N LEU A 112 -12.51 18.05 -5.56
CA LEU A 112 -12.27 19.47 -5.29
C LEU A 112 -13.55 20.18 -4.83
N ASN A 113 -14.66 20.00 -5.55
CA ASN A 113 -15.96 20.61 -5.23
C ASN A 113 -16.47 20.16 -3.85
N ARG A 114 -16.29 18.89 -3.53
CA ARG A 114 -16.70 18.29 -2.26
C ARG A 114 -15.63 18.42 -1.17
N LYS A 115 -14.49 19.07 -1.43
CA LYS A 115 -13.38 19.23 -0.47
C LYS A 115 -12.93 17.89 0.15
N ILE A 116 -12.84 16.84 -0.68
CA ILE A 116 -12.34 15.53 -0.28
C ILE A 116 -10.82 15.50 -0.49
N LEU A 117 -10.09 15.00 0.50
CA LEU A 117 -8.64 14.87 0.49
C LEU A 117 -8.22 13.44 0.85
N PRO A 118 -7.01 13.01 0.44
CA PRO A 118 -6.22 13.58 -0.66
C PRO A 118 -6.94 13.48 -2.01
N ILE A 119 -6.51 14.25 -3.01
CA ILE A 119 -6.99 14.11 -4.38
C ILE A 119 -6.31 12.91 -5.05
N VAL A 120 -7.12 12.01 -5.61
CA VAL A 120 -6.65 10.81 -6.31
C VAL A 120 -7.32 10.68 -7.69
N THR A 121 -6.74 9.90 -8.59
CA THR A 121 -7.35 9.56 -9.90
C THR A 121 -8.48 8.54 -9.78
N GLY A 122 -8.68 7.95 -8.60
CA GLY A 122 -9.56 6.82 -8.41
C GLY A 122 -9.03 5.50 -8.99
N GLU A 123 -7.77 5.48 -9.46
CA GLU A 123 -7.16 4.35 -10.18
C GLU A 123 -7.95 3.96 -11.44
N TYR A 124 -8.55 4.95 -12.10
CA TYR A 124 -9.35 4.78 -13.32
C TYR A 124 -8.52 4.45 -14.54
N GLU A 125 -7.23 4.67 -14.47
CA GLU A 125 -6.20 4.31 -15.44
C GLU A 125 -5.67 2.89 -15.25
N ARG A 126 -6.02 2.26 -14.13
CA ARG A 126 -5.58 0.91 -13.78
C ARG A 126 -6.72 -0.07 -13.84
N THR A 127 -6.36 -1.27 -14.23
CA THR A 127 -7.24 -2.42 -14.28
C THR A 127 -7.39 -2.98 -12.85
N ILE A 128 -6.26 -3.31 -12.24
CA ILE A 128 -6.08 -3.70 -10.84
C ILE A 128 -5.05 -2.77 -10.17
N PHE A 129 -5.01 -2.67 -8.84
CA PHE A 129 -4.19 -1.67 -8.14
C PHE A 129 -2.70 -1.63 -8.53
N TYR A 130 -2.14 -2.78 -8.94
CA TYR A 130 -0.74 -2.93 -9.36
C TYR A 130 -0.49 -2.85 -10.87
N ASP A 131 -1.53 -2.65 -11.67
CA ASP A 131 -1.45 -2.60 -13.13
C ASP A 131 -0.42 -1.58 -13.62
N LYS A 132 0.15 -1.82 -14.80
CA LYS A 132 1.27 -1.12 -15.46
C LYS A 132 2.63 -1.30 -14.83
N PHE A 133 2.75 -1.44 -13.51
CA PHE A 133 4.06 -1.43 -12.85
C PHE A 133 4.90 -2.63 -13.27
N PHE A 134 4.38 -3.85 -13.06
CA PHE A 134 5.10 -5.08 -13.37
C PHE A 134 5.34 -5.25 -14.88
N GLU A 135 4.40 -4.80 -15.70
CA GLU A 135 4.47 -4.83 -17.17
C GLU A 135 5.53 -3.87 -17.72
N THR A 136 5.94 -2.85 -16.97
CA THR A 136 6.94 -1.86 -17.37
C THR A 136 8.37 -2.27 -16.99
N LEU A 137 8.53 -3.26 -16.12
CA LEU A 137 9.84 -3.68 -15.63
C LEU A 137 10.66 -4.38 -16.73
N THR A 138 11.90 -3.93 -16.94
CA THR A 138 12.88 -4.63 -17.78
C THR A 138 13.31 -5.92 -17.07
N GLY A 139 13.38 -7.02 -17.81
CA GLY A 139 13.75 -8.33 -17.26
C GLY A 139 12.61 -9.00 -16.47
N PHE A 140 11.36 -8.58 -16.69
CA PHE A 140 10.17 -9.12 -16.04
C PHE A 140 9.05 -9.31 -17.07
N GLU A 141 8.25 -10.37 -16.92
CA GLU A 141 7.14 -10.69 -17.81
C GLU A 141 5.89 -11.03 -16.99
N VAL A 142 4.75 -10.43 -17.36
CA VAL A 142 3.44 -10.83 -16.87
C VAL A 142 2.79 -11.77 -17.87
N ARG A 143 2.54 -13.01 -17.46
CA ARG A 143 2.00 -14.07 -18.33
C ARG A 143 0.89 -14.85 -17.66
N TYR A 144 0.01 -15.44 -18.47
CA TYR A 144 -1.00 -16.36 -17.96
C TYR A 144 -0.35 -17.52 -17.20
N THR A 145 -0.81 -17.76 -15.97
CA THR A 145 -0.31 -18.82 -15.10
C THR A 145 -1.48 -19.69 -14.66
N PRO A 146 -1.42 -21.02 -14.86
CA PRO A 146 -2.42 -21.94 -14.34
C PRO A 146 -2.49 -21.91 -12.80
N MET A 147 -3.68 -22.07 -12.21
CA MET A 147 -3.85 -22.01 -10.75
C MET A 147 -2.98 -23.04 -9.99
N LYS A 148 -2.65 -24.17 -10.60
CA LYS A 148 -1.77 -25.20 -10.01
C LYS A 148 -0.35 -24.69 -9.66
N ASP A 149 0.11 -23.62 -10.31
CA ASP A 149 1.46 -23.06 -10.11
C ASP A 149 1.46 -21.95 -9.04
N PHE A 150 0.27 -21.56 -8.57
CA PHE A 150 0.08 -20.71 -7.39
C PHE A 150 0.00 -21.54 -6.11
N LYS A 151 0.27 -20.90 -4.97
CA LYS A 151 0.02 -21.48 -3.64
C LYS A 151 -1.49 -21.45 -3.37
N LEU A 152 -2.13 -22.62 -3.38
CA LEU A 152 -3.59 -22.77 -3.44
C LEU A 152 -4.31 -22.24 -2.19
N ASP A 153 -3.73 -22.45 -1.00
CA ASP A 153 -4.29 -21.98 0.26
C ASP A 153 -3.94 -20.52 0.58
N PHE A 154 -3.19 -19.84 -0.30
CA PHE A 154 -2.86 -18.44 -0.12
C PHE A 154 -4.12 -17.55 -0.24
N PRO A 155 -4.31 -16.52 0.61
CA PRO A 155 -5.55 -15.77 0.70
C PRO A 155 -6.12 -15.22 -0.61
N THR A 156 -5.28 -14.70 -1.51
CA THR A 156 -5.72 -14.19 -2.83
C THR A 156 -6.11 -15.29 -3.81
N ASN A 157 -5.63 -16.52 -3.63
CA ASN A 157 -5.84 -17.64 -4.54
C ASN A 157 -7.05 -18.50 -4.15
N ARG A 158 -7.35 -18.63 -2.85
CA ARG A 158 -8.50 -19.40 -2.33
C ARG A 158 -9.84 -19.06 -3.00
N PRO A 159 -10.31 -17.80 -3.01
CA PRO A 159 -11.63 -17.49 -3.60
C PRO A 159 -11.64 -17.72 -5.11
N LEU A 160 -10.52 -17.50 -5.80
CA LEU A 160 -10.41 -17.75 -7.23
C LEU A 160 -10.58 -19.25 -7.57
N LEU A 161 -10.07 -20.14 -6.72
CA LEU A 161 -10.27 -21.58 -6.85
C LEU A 161 -11.72 -21.98 -6.61
N GLU A 162 -12.36 -21.40 -5.58
CA GLU A 162 -13.78 -21.63 -5.28
C GLU A 162 -14.68 -21.18 -6.44
N TRP A 163 -14.30 -20.11 -7.14
CA TRP A 163 -14.99 -19.63 -8.34
C TRP A 163 -14.62 -20.38 -9.63
N GLY A 164 -13.76 -21.40 -9.55
CA GLY A 164 -13.38 -22.22 -10.69
C GLY A 164 -12.52 -21.49 -11.71
N VAL A 165 -11.80 -20.44 -11.32
CA VAL A 165 -10.88 -19.71 -12.20
C VAL A 165 -9.69 -20.63 -12.53
N PRO A 166 -9.42 -20.96 -13.81
CA PRO A 166 -8.41 -21.95 -14.18
C PRO A 166 -6.96 -21.43 -14.02
N GLY A 167 -6.79 -20.11 -14.03
CA GLY A 167 -5.51 -19.44 -13.95
C GLY A 167 -5.69 -17.93 -14.13
N ARG A 168 -4.62 -17.17 -13.90
CA ARG A 168 -4.62 -15.71 -14.05
C ARG A 168 -3.24 -15.19 -14.42
N PRO A 169 -3.10 -13.94 -14.89
CA PRO A 169 -1.80 -13.32 -15.07
C PRO A 169 -0.97 -13.35 -13.78
N ALA A 170 0.32 -13.63 -13.89
CA ALA A 170 1.32 -13.47 -12.84
C ALA A 170 2.65 -13.04 -13.44
N GLY A 171 3.42 -12.31 -12.63
CA GLY A 171 4.72 -11.78 -12.98
C GLY A 171 5.88 -12.72 -12.66
N TYR A 172 6.83 -12.84 -13.58
CA TYR A 172 8.07 -13.61 -13.42
C TYR A 172 9.27 -12.80 -13.92
N PRO A 173 10.43 -12.88 -13.25
CA PRO A 173 11.66 -12.38 -13.84
C PRO A 173 12.08 -13.27 -15.02
N THR A 174 12.46 -12.63 -16.12
CA THR A 174 13.09 -13.24 -17.31
C THR A 174 14.59 -12.90 -17.39
N GLY A 175 15.06 -12.02 -16.51
CA GLY A 175 16.45 -11.62 -16.33
C GLY A 175 16.60 -10.77 -15.07
N LYS A 176 17.67 -9.97 -15.00
CA LYS A 176 17.81 -8.97 -13.94
C LYS A 176 16.76 -7.89 -14.08
N VAL A 177 16.01 -7.66 -13.01
CA VAL A 177 14.89 -6.72 -12.97
C VAL A 177 15.40 -5.30 -12.78
N SER A 178 14.88 -4.38 -13.58
CA SER A 178 15.09 -2.94 -13.41
C SER A 178 13.91 -2.14 -13.94
N LEU A 179 13.82 -0.88 -13.53
CA LEU A 179 12.82 0.06 -14.04
C LEU A 179 13.53 1.08 -14.93
N ASP A 180 13.39 0.98 -16.25
CA ASP A 180 14.04 1.91 -17.18
C ASP A 180 13.19 3.17 -17.43
N ARG A 181 11.86 3.01 -17.45
CA ARG A 181 10.89 4.09 -17.56
C ARG A 181 9.90 3.98 -16.42
N SER A 182 9.47 5.12 -15.86
CA SER A 182 8.44 5.12 -14.82
C SER A 182 7.11 4.57 -15.34
N ALA A 183 6.47 3.75 -14.51
CA ALA A 183 5.17 3.15 -14.81
C ALA A 183 4.00 4.14 -14.66
N TYR A 184 4.14 5.12 -13.75
CA TYR A 184 3.05 6.00 -13.34
C TYR A 184 3.33 7.49 -13.56
N LEU A 185 4.47 7.87 -14.13
CA LEU A 185 4.77 9.28 -14.39
C LEU A 185 3.74 9.94 -15.31
N ASP A 186 3.31 9.27 -16.37
CA ASP A 186 2.30 9.82 -17.28
C ASP A 186 0.95 10.03 -16.57
N ASP A 187 0.59 9.14 -15.64
CA ASP A 187 -0.62 9.23 -14.83
C ASP A 187 -0.52 10.39 -13.82
N TRP A 188 0.66 10.55 -13.19
CA TRP A 188 0.95 11.69 -12.31
C TRP A 188 0.88 13.01 -13.06
N LEU A 189 1.55 13.13 -14.21
CA LEU A 189 1.58 14.35 -14.99
C LEU A 189 0.18 14.75 -15.47
N TYR A 190 -0.66 13.76 -15.79
CA TYR A 190 -2.06 14.03 -16.11
C TYR A 190 -2.84 14.56 -14.90
N LEU A 191 -2.81 13.88 -13.74
CA LEU A 191 -3.44 14.38 -12.50
C LEU A 191 -2.94 15.79 -12.13
N LYS A 192 -1.62 15.98 -12.19
CA LYS A 192 -0.95 17.25 -11.92
C LYS A 192 -1.44 18.36 -12.85
N SER A 193 -1.70 18.07 -14.12
CA SER A 193 -2.23 19.04 -15.09
C SER A 193 -3.66 19.50 -14.80
N LEU A 194 -4.43 18.70 -14.06
CA LEU A 194 -5.80 19.01 -13.65
C LEU A 194 -5.85 19.84 -12.35
N LEU A 195 -4.70 20.06 -11.70
CA LEU A 195 -4.60 20.71 -10.41
C LEU A 195 -3.82 22.02 -10.51
N PRO A 196 -4.26 23.10 -9.82
CA PRO A 196 -3.40 24.25 -9.63
C PRO A 196 -2.19 23.83 -8.78
N GLU A 197 -1.05 24.51 -8.96
CA GLU A 197 0.23 24.14 -8.34
C GLU A 197 0.17 24.03 -6.81
N ASN A 198 -0.58 24.92 -6.16
CA ASN A 198 -0.77 24.89 -4.71
C ASN A 198 -1.56 23.68 -4.18
N GLN A 199 -2.19 22.90 -5.06
CA GLN A 199 -2.92 21.67 -4.73
C GLN A 199 -2.10 20.40 -4.98
N TRP A 200 -0.89 20.48 -5.55
CA TRP A 200 -0.07 19.28 -5.79
C TRP A 200 0.29 18.54 -4.50
N LYS A 201 0.50 19.28 -3.40
CA LYS A 201 0.73 18.71 -2.06
C LYS A 201 -0.46 17.89 -1.52
N ASN A 202 -1.65 18.12 -2.07
CA ASN A 202 -2.88 17.47 -1.68
C ASN A 202 -3.17 16.23 -2.55
N ALA A 203 -2.36 15.96 -3.57
CA ALA A 203 -2.52 14.80 -4.43
C ALA A 203 -1.77 13.58 -3.86
N LYS A 204 -2.36 12.40 -4.02
CA LYS A 204 -1.76 11.12 -3.61
C LYS A 204 -1.80 10.11 -4.76
N MET A 205 -0.74 9.31 -4.90
CA MET A 205 -0.73 8.14 -5.76
C MET A 205 -0.43 6.85 -4.98
N THR A 206 -1.03 5.75 -5.44
CA THR A 206 -0.76 4.40 -4.93
C THR A 206 0.25 3.70 -5.83
N ILE A 207 1.11 2.86 -5.25
CA ILE A 207 2.05 1.99 -5.99
C ILE A 207 2.04 0.59 -5.37
N PRO A 208 2.34 -0.47 -6.14
CA PRO A 208 2.36 -1.83 -5.61
C PRO A 208 3.59 -2.11 -4.75
N PRO A 209 3.58 -3.24 -4.01
CA PRO A 209 4.71 -3.62 -3.18
C PRO A 209 5.75 -4.37 -4.01
N PRO A 210 7.02 -4.38 -3.58
CA PRO A 210 8.09 -5.07 -4.30
C PRO A 210 7.85 -6.59 -4.41
N GLY A 211 7.24 -7.19 -3.38
CA GLY A 211 7.10 -8.64 -3.24
C GLY A 211 5.78 -9.25 -3.71
N TRP A 212 4.94 -8.53 -4.47
CA TRP A 212 3.56 -8.95 -4.77
C TRP A 212 3.45 -10.39 -5.26
N TRP A 213 4.18 -10.75 -6.32
CA TRP A 213 4.12 -12.09 -6.94
C TRP A 213 4.95 -13.14 -6.20
N HIS A 214 5.98 -12.73 -5.46
CA HIS A 214 6.94 -13.62 -4.82
C HIS A 214 6.27 -14.61 -3.85
N ILE A 215 5.36 -14.15 -2.99
CA ILE A 215 4.69 -15.03 -2.02
C ILE A 215 3.60 -15.91 -2.65
N GLN A 216 2.99 -15.46 -3.75
CA GLN A 216 1.78 -16.05 -4.32
C GLN A 216 2.05 -17.29 -5.18
N LEU A 217 3.26 -17.36 -5.75
CA LEU A 217 3.69 -18.41 -6.66
C LEU A 217 4.44 -19.52 -5.90
N LYS A 218 4.30 -20.78 -6.36
CA LYS A 218 5.10 -21.91 -5.84
C LYS A 218 6.57 -21.78 -6.23
N GLN A 219 6.84 -21.31 -7.45
CA GLN A 219 8.17 -21.05 -7.97
C GLN A 219 8.19 -19.63 -8.58
N PRO A 220 8.54 -18.60 -7.78
CA PRO A 220 8.44 -17.22 -8.23
C PRO A 220 9.52 -16.79 -9.23
N TYR A 221 10.62 -17.54 -9.35
CA TYR A 221 11.72 -17.24 -10.27
C TYR A 221 12.58 -18.48 -10.56
N ASP A 222 13.37 -18.42 -11.63
CA ASP A 222 14.40 -19.41 -11.94
C ASP A 222 15.67 -19.14 -11.13
N LYS A 223 16.23 -20.18 -10.50
CA LYS A 223 17.44 -20.10 -9.68
C LYS A 223 18.70 -19.72 -10.48
N GLU A 224 18.67 -19.87 -11.80
CA GLU A 224 19.74 -19.40 -12.68
C GLU A 224 19.75 -17.87 -12.82
N ILE A 225 18.60 -17.21 -12.64
CA ILE A 225 18.48 -15.73 -12.69
C ILE A 225 18.79 -15.12 -11.32
N TYR A 226 18.23 -15.72 -10.26
CA TYR A 226 18.40 -15.30 -8.89
C TYR A 226 18.71 -16.51 -8.01
N ALA A 227 19.85 -16.51 -7.32
CA ALA A 227 20.20 -17.63 -6.44
C ALA A 227 19.31 -17.71 -5.19
N ARG A 228 18.81 -16.55 -4.73
CA ARG A 228 18.07 -16.41 -3.47
C ARG A 228 16.96 -15.36 -3.58
N ASP A 229 15.97 -15.47 -2.70
CA ASP A 229 14.83 -14.55 -2.64
C ASP A 229 15.28 -13.10 -2.37
N GLU A 230 16.32 -12.93 -1.56
CA GLU A 230 16.92 -11.63 -1.25
C GLU A 230 17.41 -10.90 -2.49
N ASP A 231 17.93 -11.63 -3.48
CA ASP A 231 18.53 -11.04 -4.67
C ASP A 231 17.43 -10.53 -5.62
N LEU A 232 16.32 -11.27 -5.78
CA LEU A 232 15.15 -10.81 -6.52
C LEU A 232 14.51 -9.61 -5.83
N LEU A 233 14.25 -9.71 -4.53
CA LEU A 233 13.56 -8.66 -3.78
C LEU A 233 14.41 -7.37 -3.70
N ALA A 234 15.73 -7.45 -3.71
CA ALA A 234 16.59 -6.26 -3.79
C ALA A 234 16.43 -5.49 -5.11
N ASP A 235 16.33 -6.20 -6.24
CA ASP A 235 16.09 -5.59 -7.56
C ASP A 235 14.67 -5.00 -7.64
N MET A 236 13.66 -5.73 -7.16
CA MET A 236 12.27 -5.26 -7.07
C MET A 236 12.16 -4.00 -6.20
N SER A 237 12.79 -3.99 -5.03
CA SER A 237 12.84 -2.83 -4.14
C SER A 237 13.53 -1.64 -4.79
N THR A 238 14.59 -1.88 -5.56
CA THR A 238 15.29 -0.80 -6.30
C THR A 238 14.40 -0.22 -7.40
N ALA A 239 13.62 -1.04 -8.10
CA ALA A 239 12.64 -0.57 -9.08
C ALA A 239 11.53 0.27 -8.43
N VAL A 240 10.95 -0.19 -7.31
CA VAL A 240 9.94 0.57 -6.55
C VAL A 240 10.53 1.91 -6.07
N ARG A 241 11.75 1.91 -5.52
CA ARG A 241 12.42 3.14 -5.08
C ARG A 241 12.62 4.14 -6.23
N LYS A 242 13.02 3.64 -7.42
CA LYS A 242 13.20 4.47 -8.61
C LYS A 242 11.89 5.08 -9.10
N GLU A 243 10.77 4.33 -9.04
CA GLU A 243 9.44 4.86 -9.34
C GLU A 243 9.07 5.99 -8.37
N ILE A 244 9.22 5.76 -7.07
CA ILE A 244 8.96 6.75 -6.02
C ILE A 244 9.74 8.05 -6.26
N LEU A 245 11.06 7.94 -6.48
CA LEU A 245 11.92 9.09 -6.70
C LEU A 245 11.57 9.83 -8.00
N THR A 246 11.23 9.11 -9.07
CA THR A 246 10.81 9.72 -10.33
C THR A 246 9.55 10.57 -10.14
N LEU A 247 8.54 10.05 -9.43
CA LEU A 247 7.32 10.81 -9.13
C LEU A 247 7.60 12.02 -8.23
N TYR A 248 8.48 11.86 -7.23
CA TYR A 248 8.90 12.94 -6.35
C TYR A 248 9.60 14.09 -7.09
N GLU A 249 10.54 13.77 -7.98
CA GLU A 249 11.27 14.72 -8.83
C GLU A 249 10.31 15.54 -9.72
N HIS A 250 9.15 14.97 -10.05
CA HIS A 250 8.09 15.64 -10.80
C HIS A 250 7.03 16.31 -9.89
N GLY A 251 7.29 16.45 -8.60
CA GLY A 251 6.50 17.27 -7.68
C GLY A 251 5.49 16.51 -6.81
N LEU A 252 5.37 15.18 -6.91
CA LEU A 252 4.50 14.42 -6.02
C LEU A 252 5.08 14.42 -4.59
N ARG A 253 4.20 14.50 -3.58
CA ARG A 253 4.61 14.56 -2.16
C ARG A 253 3.95 13.52 -1.26
N VAL A 254 2.94 12.80 -1.74
CA VAL A 254 2.27 11.75 -0.98
C VAL A 254 2.15 10.49 -1.84
N ILE A 255 2.76 9.41 -1.35
CA ILE A 255 2.72 8.09 -1.97
C ILE A 255 2.25 7.06 -0.94
N GLN A 256 1.41 6.13 -1.39
CA GLN A 256 1.01 4.98 -0.61
C GLN A 256 1.47 3.70 -1.30
N VAL A 257 2.17 2.83 -0.57
CA VAL A 257 2.51 1.48 -1.02
C VAL A 257 1.42 0.53 -0.56
N ASP A 258 0.75 -0.14 -1.48
CA ASP A 258 -0.34 -1.07 -1.14
C ASP A 258 0.20 -2.48 -1.03
N ASP A 259 0.36 -3.03 0.19
CA ASP A 259 0.74 -4.43 0.38
C ASP A 259 -0.27 -5.25 1.20
N PRO A 260 -1.26 -5.88 0.53
CA PRO A 260 -2.15 -6.82 1.20
C PRO A 260 -1.43 -8.06 1.74
N ASN A 261 -0.27 -8.44 1.19
CA ASN A 261 0.42 -9.68 1.57
C ASN A 261 0.85 -9.67 3.04
N LEU A 262 1.19 -8.51 3.59
CA LEU A 262 1.57 -8.40 5.00
C LEU A 262 0.41 -8.78 5.92
N SER A 263 -0.85 -8.52 5.54
CA SER A 263 -2.01 -8.94 6.34
C SER A 263 -2.18 -10.46 6.40
N PHE A 264 -1.66 -11.18 5.41
CA PHE A 264 -1.85 -12.62 5.29
C PHE A 264 -0.98 -13.41 6.26
N PHE A 265 0.06 -12.79 6.82
CA PHE A 265 0.79 -13.34 7.97
C PHE A 265 -0.07 -13.45 9.23
N CYS A 266 -1.29 -12.90 9.23
CA CYS A 266 -2.30 -13.08 10.28
C CYS A 266 -3.41 -14.08 9.92
N ASP A 267 -3.43 -14.63 8.70
CA ASP A 267 -4.46 -15.61 8.28
C ASP A 267 -4.09 -17.01 8.79
N GLU A 268 -4.91 -17.55 9.69
CA GLU A 268 -4.62 -18.83 10.37
C GLU A 268 -4.49 -20.01 9.39
N LYS A 269 -5.30 -20.05 8.33
CA LYS A 269 -5.22 -21.14 7.34
C LYS A 269 -3.90 -21.08 6.57
N TRP A 270 -3.48 -19.88 6.18
CA TRP A 270 -2.17 -19.68 5.55
C TRP A 270 -1.02 -20.03 6.49
N ILE A 271 -1.14 -19.65 7.78
CA ILE A 271 -0.15 -19.99 8.81
C ILE A 271 -0.02 -21.52 8.96
N GLU A 272 -1.14 -22.24 9.03
CA GLU A 272 -1.17 -23.70 9.13
C GLU A 272 -0.54 -24.38 7.90
N THR A 273 -0.82 -23.84 6.71
CA THR A 273 -0.21 -24.28 5.45
C THR A 273 1.31 -24.10 5.49
N CYS A 274 1.79 -22.92 5.89
CA CYS A 274 3.23 -22.68 6.02
C CYS A 274 3.89 -23.63 7.03
N LYS A 275 3.25 -23.88 8.17
CA LYS A 275 3.75 -24.82 9.18
C LYS A 275 3.84 -26.25 8.63
N SER A 276 2.83 -26.71 7.87
CA SER A 276 2.83 -28.06 7.30
C SER A 276 3.85 -28.23 6.18
N GLU A 277 4.13 -27.16 5.42
CA GLU A 277 5.15 -27.12 4.37
C GLU A 277 6.57 -26.82 4.90
N GLY A 278 6.73 -26.58 6.20
CA GLY A 278 8.03 -26.26 6.82
C GLY A 278 8.56 -24.87 6.46
N VAL A 279 7.69 -23.95 6.05
CA VAL A 279 8.04 -22.55 5.75
C VAL A 279 8.28 -21.79 7.05
N ASP A 280 9.45 -21.17 7.16
CA ASP A 280 9.78 -20.24 8.25
C ASP A 280 9.10 -18.88 8.01
N LEU A 281 7.91 -18.74 8.60
CA LEU A 281 7.12 -17.50 8.51
C LEU A 281 7.81 -16.29 9.13
N GLU A 282 8.64 -16.49 10.16
CA GLU A 282 9.33 -15.37 10.79
C GLU A 282 10.39 -14.84 9.82
N ARG A 283 11.27 -15.73 9.32
CA ARG A 283 12.29 -15.39 8.32
C ARG A 283 11.67 -14.73 7.08
N LEU A 284 10.54 -15.26 6.63
CA LEU A 284 9.79 -14.72 5.50
C LEU A 284 9.27 -13.30 5.81
N LEU A 285 8.70 -13.05 7.00
CA LEU A 285 8.28 -11.70 7.37
C LEU A 285 9.45 -10.72 7.42
N GLU A 286 10.61 -11.11 7.95
CA GLU A 286 11.80 -10.23 7.97
C GLU A 286 12.29 -9.90 6.56
N LEU A 287 12.20 -10.86 5.64
CA LEU A 287 12.56 -10.66 4.24
C LEU A 287 11.67 -9.58 3.59
N TYR A 288 10.36 -9.61 3.85
CA TYR A 288 9.42 -8.62 3.30
C TYR A 288 9.61 -7.25 3.96
N ILE A 289 9.81 -7.20 5.28
CA ILE A 289 10.16 -5.95 5.99
C ILE A 289 11.43 -5.34 5.40
N LYS A 290 12.46 -6.16 5.17
CA LYS A 290 13.71 -5.70 4.55
C LYS A 290 13.46 -5.16 3.14
N SER A 291 12.71 -5.88 2.31
CA SER A 291 12.39 -5.45 0.94
C SER A 291 11.64 -4.11 0.94
N HIS A 292 10.68 -3.91 1.84
CA HIS A 292 10.03 -2.62 2.01
C HIS A 292 11.00 -1.52 2.45
N ASN A 293 11.85 -1.78 3.45
CA ASN A 293 12.85 -0.82 3.91
C ASN A 293 13.81 -0.41 2.78
N ASP A 294 14.25 -1.37 1.97
CA ASP A 294 15.09 -1.09 0.80
C ASP A 294 14.34 -0.23 -0.24
N ALA A 295 13.04 -0.46 -0.43
CA ALA A 295 12.20 0.26 -1.40
C ALA A 295 11.96 1.73 -1.02
N ILE A 296 12.00 2.06 0.28
CA ILE A 296 11.81 3.43 0.78
C ILE A 296 13.07 4.03 1.42
N LYS A 297 14.23 3.45 1.14
CA LYS A 297 15.51 3.91 1.67
C LYS A 297 15.92 5.24 1.05
N ASP A 298 16.54 6.12 1.85
CA ASP A 298 17.17 7.38 1.42
C ASP A 298 16.20 8.31 0.64
N LEU A 299 14.91 8.26 0.97
CA LEU A 299 13.91 9.15 0.38
C LEU A 299 13.98 10.58 0.95
N PRO A 300 13.58 11.61 0.17
CA PRO A 300 13.53 12.99 0.63
C PRO A 300 12.64 13.18 1.85
N SER A 301 13.05 14.06 2.77
CA SER A 301 12.35 14.27 4.05
C SER A 301 10.98 14.94 3.93
N ASP A 302 10.70 15.63 2.82
CA ASP A 302 9.41 16.25 2.52
C ASP A 302 8.46 15.33 1.73
N LEU A 303 8.87 14.09 1.45
CA LEU A 303 8.01 13.07 0.83
C LEU A 303 7.34 12.22 1.91
N HIS A 304 6.02 12.21 1.92
CA HIS A 304 5.25 11.30 2.75
C HIS A 304 5.04 9.98 2.02
N VAL A 305 5.59 8.89 2.58
CA VAL A 305 5.32 7.53 2.11
C VAL A 305 4.67 6.71 3.22
N GLY A 306 3.44 6.25 2.96
CA GLY A 306 2.74 5.32 3.82
C GLY A 306 2.63 3.92 3.23
N ILE A 307 2.25 2.96 4.06
CA ILE A 307 1.92 1.60 3.64
C ILE A 307 0.47 1.27 3.98
N HIS A 308 -0.30 0.81 3.00
CA HIS A 308 -1.63 0.27 3.20
C HIS A 308 -1.59 -1.25 3.28
N ILE A 309 -2.06 -1.78 4.41
CA ILE A 309 -2.05 -3.21 4.68
C ILE A 309 -3.51 -3.69 4.71
N CYS A 310 -4.04 -3.90 3.51
CA CYS A 310 -5.41 -4.29 3.25
C CYS A 310 -5.65 -5.77 3.56
N ARG A 311 -6.88 -6.14 3.96
CA ARG A 311 -7.34 -7.54 4.03
C ARG A 311 -8.18 -7.94 2.81
N GLY A 312 -8.00 -7.26 1.70
CA GLY A 312 -8.72 -7.46 0.44
C GLY A 312 -10.12 -6.88 0.40
N ASN A 313 -10.52 -6.48 -0.81
CA ASN A 313 -11.88 -6.06 -1.15
C ASN A 313 -12.25 -6.66 -2.51
N PHE A 314 -12.61 -7.95 -2.53
CA PHE A 314 -13.12 -8.62 -3.72
C PHE A 314 -14.58 -8.19 -4.00
N PRO A 315 -15.10 -8.42 -5.23
CA PRO A 315 -16.47 -8.08 -5.60
C PRO A 315 -17.48 -8.61 -4.58
N ASN A 316 -18.55 -7.85 -4.36
CA ASN A 316 -19.58 -8.12 -3.33
C ASN A 316 -19.07 -8.07 -1.88
N GLY A 317 -17.97 -7.34 -1.62
CA GLY A 317 -17.47 -7.09 -0.27
C GLY A 317 -16.73 -8.27 0.36
N VAL A 318 -16.30 -9.25 -0.45
CA VAL A 318 -15.57 -10.42 0.04
C VAL A 318 -14.18 -10.01 0.53
N GLY A 319 -13.90 -10.27 1.81
CA GLY A 319 -12.56 -10.08 2.39
C GLY A 319 -11.64 -11.29 2.12
N LEU A 320 -10.34 -11.06 2.04
CA LEU A 320 -9.33 -12.08 1.77
C LEU A 320 -8.71 -12.71 3.01
N ALA A 321 -8.56 -11.92 4.06
CA ALA A 321 -7.97 -12.37 5.32
C ALA A 321 -8.76 -11.83 6.51
N SER A 322 -8.71 -12.54 7.62
CA SER A 322 -9.32 -12.18 8.90
C SER A 322 -8.31 -12.31 10.03
N GLY A 323 -8.53 -11.61 11.14
CA GLY A 323 -7.68 -11.71 12.32
C GLY A 323 -6.95 -10.42 12.65
N SER A 324 -6.57 -10.31 13.93
CA SER A 324 -5.86 -9.15 14.48
C SER A 324 -4.47 -8.98 13.86
N TYR A 325 -3.99 -7.75 13.72
CA TYR A 325 -2.60 -7.46 13.35
C TYR A 325 -1.59 -7.86 14.44
N GLU A 326 -2.05 -8.30 15.61
CA GLU A 326 -1.21 -8.51 16.81
C GLU A 326 0.03 -9.36 16.55
N ARG A 327 -0.09 -10.39 15.69
CA ARG A 327 1.03 -11.27 15.36
C ARG A 327 2.21 -10.54 14.72
N ILE A 328 1.93 -9.57 13.86
CA ILE A 328 2.97 -8.88 13.08
C ILE A 328 3.25 -7.47 13.58
N SER A 329 2.35 -6.88 14.37
CA SER A 329 2.36 -5.44 14.68
C SER A 329 3.63 -4.95 15.37
N ARG A 330 4.19 -5.75 16.30
CA ARG A 330 5.45 -5.37 16.96
C ARG A 330 6.58 -5.24 15.94
N LYS A 331 6.78 -6.25 15.09
CA LYS A 331 7.84 -6.25 14.06
C LYS A 331 7.55 -5.18 13.01
N LEU A 332 6.33 -5.16 12.49
CA LEU A 332 5.88 -4.23 11.47
C LEU A 332 6.08 -2.77 11.90
N PHE A 333 5.62 -2.39 13.10
CA PHE A 333 5.72 -1.01 13.55
C PHE A 333 7.13 -0.60 13.95
N ASN A 334 7.96 -1.52 14.47
CA ASN A 334 9.29 -1.17 14.99
C ASN A 334 10.42 -1.37 13.98
N GLU A 335 10.26 -2.25 13.00
CA GLU A 335 11.33 -2.64 12.09
C GLU A 335 11.11 -2.18 10.65
N THR A 336 9.88 -1.83 10.25
CA THR A 336 9.70 -1.10 8.98
C THR A 336 10.14 0.35 9.12
N SER A 337 10.59 0.96 8.03
CA SER A 337 10.99 2.36 7.96
C SER A 337 9.81 3.28 7.66
N TYR A 338 8.62 2.74 7.39
CA TYR A 338 7.40 3.53 7.21
C TYR A 338 7.07 4.29 8.49
N LYS A 339 6.65 5.53 8.32
CA LYS A 339 6.16 6.39 9.40
C LYS A 339 4.63 6.52 9.40
N LEU A 340 3.95 6.07 8.35
CA LEU A 340 2.49 6.12 8.20
C LEU A 340 1.93 4.75 7.77
N PHE A 341 0.90 4.26 8.47
CA PHE A 341 0.22 3.00 8.15
C PHE A 341 -1.26 3.23 7.89
N TYR A 342 -1.82 2.61 6.86
CA TYR A 342 -3.27 2.59 6.59
C TYR A 342 -3.80 1.21 6.93
N LEU A 343 -4.57 1.10 8.02
CA LEU A 343 -5.00 -0.17 8.61
C LEU A 343 -6.53 -0.27 8.71
N GLU A 344 -7.07 -1.46 8.42
CA GLU A 344 -8.52 -1.73 8.44
C GLU A 344 -9.02 -2.07 9.86
N PHE A 345 -10.08 -1.38 10.30
CA PHE A 345 -10.79 -1.58 11.58
C PHE A 345 -12.32 -1.37 11.47
N ASP A 346 -12.90 -1.60 10.30
CA ASP A 346 -14.33 -1.34 10.04
C ASP A 346 -15.28 -2.35 10.70
N SER A 347 -14.82 -3.60 10.89
CA SER A 347 -15.64 -4.73 11.30
C SER A 347 -14.94 -5.58 12.37
N PRO A 348 -15.68 -6.32 13.22
CA PRO A 348 -15.08 -7.24 14.20
C PRO A 348 -14.11 -8.26 13.58
N ARG A 349 -14.34 -8.62 12.32
CA ARG A 349 -13.47 -9.51 11.52
C ARG A 349 -12.07 -8.93 11.30
N ALA A 350 -11.94 -7.61 11.26
CA ALA A 350 -10.67 -6.90 11.13
C ALA A 350 -9.85 -6.89 12.43
N GLY A 351 -10.42 -7.38 13.54
CA GLY A 351 -9.80 -7.39 14.86
C GLY A 351 -10.11 -6.12 15.67
N ASP A 352 -9.34 -5.93 16.74
CA ASP A 352 -9.46 -4.79 17.65
C ASP A 352 -8.23 -3.86 17.55
N PHE A 353 -8.21 -2.79 18.34
CA PHE A 353 -7.12 -1.82 18.38
C PHE A 353 -5.90 -2.29 19.19
N THR A 354 -5.95 -3.44 19.87
CA THR A 354 -4.86 -3.96 20.72
C THR A 354 -3.47 -3.93 20.06
N PRO A 355 -3.30 -4.20 18.75
CA PRO A 355 -2.00 -4.11 18.09
C PRO A 355 -1.36 -2.73 18.16
N LEU A 356 -2.15 -1.65 18.27
CA LEU A 356 -1.68 -0.27 18.24
C LEU A 356 -0.86 0.12 19.49
N LYS A 357 -0.91 -0.66 20.57
CA LYS A 357 -0.07 -0.44 21.76
C LYS A 357 1.43 -0.53 21.46
N TYR A 358 1.80 -1.14 20.33
CA TYR A 358 3.19 -1.27 19.90
C TYR A 358 3.65 -0.16 18.94
N LEU A 359 2.79 0.83 18.64
CA LEU A 359 3.10 1.92 17.72
C LEU A 359 4.11 2.90 18.34
N PRO A 360 5.29 3.12 17.74
CA PRO A 360 6.24 4.13 18.21
C PRO A 360 5.67 5.54 18.12
N VAL A 361 6.09 6.43 19.03
CA VAL A 361 5.63 7.83 19.10
C VAL A 361 5.80 8.58 17.78
N ALA A 362 6.89 8.31 17.05
CA ALA A 362 7.22 8.99 15.79
C ALA A 362 6.47 8.43 14.56
N LYS A 363 5.49 7.54 14.74
CA LYS A 363 4.74 6.90 13.65
C LYS A 363 3.24 7.12 13.81
N ALA A 364 2.51 7.12 12.71
CA ALA A 364 1.08 7.37 12.71
C ALA A 364 0.30 6.28 11.95
N VAL A 365 -0.98 6.20 12.26
CA VAL A 365 -1.95 5.27 11.67
C VAL A 365 -3.15 6.06 11.16
N VAL A 366 -3.49 5.83 9.91
CA VAL A 366 -4.77 6.20 9.33
C VAL A 366 -5.72 5.03 9.59
N LEU A 367 -6.73 5.27 10.44
CA LEU A 367 -7.70 4.28 10.86
C LEU A 367 -8.79 4.14 9.80
N GLY A 368 -8.80 3.00 9.11
CA GLY A 368 -9.84 2.61 8.17
C GLY A 368 -11.10 2.13 8.88
N VAL A 369 -11.94 3.08 9.32
CA VAL A 369 -13.13 2.82 10.16
C VAL A 369 -14.46 2.89 9.42
N VAL A 370 -14.47 3.47 8.22
CA VAL A 370 -15.64 3.52 7.34
C VAL A 370 -15.56 2.38 6.32
N THR A 371 -16.58 1.54 6.25
CA THR A 371 -16.58 0.39 5.34
C THR A 371 -16.86 0.81 3.89
N THR A 372 -16.15 0.17 2.96
CA THR A 372 -16.44 0.26 1.50
C THR A 372 -17.13 -0.99 0.98
N LYS A 373 -17.41 -1.97 1.85
CA LYS A 373 -17.97 -3.28 1.51
C LYS A 373 -19.49 -3.27 1.47
N PHE A 374 -20.13 -2.37 2.22
CA PHE A 374 -21.58 -2.24 2.31
C PHE A 374 -21.98 -0.77 2.20
N SER A 375 -23.14 -0.51 1.61
CA SER A 375 -23.67 0.84 1.42
C SER A 375 -24.26 1.48 2.68
N GLU A 376 -24.49 0.72 3.74
CA GLU A 376 -25.02 1.26 4.99
C GLU A 376 -24.09 2.32 5.57
N MET A 377 -24.66 3.44 6.03
CA MET A 377 -23.90 4.53 6.64
C MET A 377 -23.62 4.22 8.10
N GLU A 378 -22.37 4.39 8.48
CA GLU A 378 -21.92 4.29 9.85
C GLU A 378 -22.41 5.50 10.67
N ASN A 379 -22.64 5.27 11.97
CA ASN A 379 -23.00 6.34 12.88
C ASN A 379 -21.77 7.18 13.27
N LEU A 380 -21.86 8.50 13.11
CA LEU A 380 -20.75 9.42 13.37
C LEU A 380 -20.26 9.40 14.83
N ASP A 381 -21.15 9.25 15.81
CA ASP A 381 -20.77 9.20 17.23
C ASP A 381 -20.09 7.87 17.59
N GLU A 382 -20.55 6.75 17.01
CA GLU A 382 -19.87 5.47 17.14
C GLU A 382 -18.46 5.49 16.53
N LEU A 383 -18.30 6.14 15.37
CA LEU A 383 -16.99 6.34 14.77
C LEU A 383 -16.06 7.17 15.65
N LYS A 384 -16.55 8.27 16.24
CA LYS A 384 -15.76 9.07 17.21
C LYS A 384 -15.30 8.21 18.38
N ALA A 385 -16.19 7.41 18.96
CA ALA A 385 -15.86 6.52 20.07
C ALA A 385 -14.76 5.51 19.69
N LYS A 386 -14.82 4.93 18.48
CA LYS A 386 -13.77 4.04 17.96
C LYS A 386 -12.40 4.75 17.85
N VAL A 387 -12.37 5.98 17.35
CA VAL A 387 -11.12 6.74 17.23
C VAL A 387 -10.53 7.06 18.62
N TYR A 388 -11.37 7.44 19.59
CA TYR A 388 -10.91 7.67 20.97
C TYR A 388 -10.40 6.39 21.62
N GLN A 389 -11.05 5.25 21.39
CA GLN A 389 -10.57 3.95 21.87
C GLN A 389 -9.19 3.61 21.28
N ALA A 390 -8.96 3.84 19.99
CA ALA A 390 -7.65 3.65 19.38
C ALA A 390 -6.59 4.58 19.99
N ALA A 391 -6.94 5.84 20.26
CA ALA A 391 -6.06 6.81 20.91
C ALA A 391 -5.68 6.37 22.33
N ASP A 392 -6.63 5.83 23.11
CA ASP A 392 -6.37 5.29 24.44
C ASP A 392 -5.37 4.12 24.41
N VAL A 393 -5.53 3.19 23.47
CA VAL A 393 -4.61 2.05 23.33
C VAL A 393 -3.19 2.48 22.93
N ILE A 394 -3.07 3.46 22.03
CA ILE A 394 -1.77 4.04 21.65
C ILE A 394 -1.14 4.76 22.84
N ALA A 395 -1.93 5.58 23.54
CA ALA A 395 -1.48 6.37 24.69
C ALA A 395 -0.99 5.48 25.83
N GLU A 396 -1.70 4.38 26.13
CA GLU A 396 -1.29 3.37 27.08
C GLU A 396 0.06 2.74 26.68
N GLY A 397 0.16 2.27 25.43
CA GLY A 397 1.39 1.65 24.91
C GLY A 397 2.61 2.58 24.92
N GLN A 398 2.38 3.89 24.74
CA GLN A 398 3.42 4.92 24.72
C GLN A 398 3.67 5.57 26.09
N GLY A 399 2.83 5.30 27.09
CA GLY A 399 2.90 5.93 28.42
C GLY A 399 2.66 7.44 28.41
N ARG A 400 1.72 7.93 27.58
CA ARG A 400 1.41 9.36 27.42
C ARG A 400 -0.09 9.64 27.46
N LYS A 401 -0.49 10.90 27.28
CA LYS A 401 -1.92 11.27 27.30
C LYS A 401 -2.60 10.88 25.98
N ARG A 402 -3.89 10.54 26.08
CA ARG A 402 -4.75 10.26 24.92
C ARG A 402 -4.73 11.43 23.93
N GLU A 403 -4.77 12.67 24.43
CA GLU A 403 -4.80 13.86 23.59
C GLU A 403 -3.54 13.99 22.72
N ASP A 404 -2.37 13.62 23.26
CA ASP A 404 -1.12 13.63 22.51
C ASP A 404 -1.11 12.50 21.45
N ALA A 405 -1.60 11.30 21.80
CA ALA A 405 -1.74 10.18 20.86
C ALA A 405 -2.72 10.50 19.72
N LEU A 406 -3.85 11.10 20.06
CA LEU A 406 -4.87 11.55 19.11
C LEU A 406 -4.31 12.63 18.18
N HIS A 407 -3.53 13.58 18.70
CA HIS A 407 -2.91 14.63 17.89
C HIS A 407 -1.78 14.08 17.01
N ASP A 408 -0.88 13.24 17.50
CA ASP A 408 0.33 12.92 16.75
C ASP A 408 0.20 11.68 15.88
N ASN A 409 -0.59 10.68 16.30
CA ASN A 409 -0.54 9.35 15.71
C ASN A 409 -1.75 8.98 14.88
N LEU A 410 -2.84 9.76 14.86
CA LEU A 410 -4.11 9.29 14.30
C LEU A 410 -4.67 10.19 13.19
N ALA A 411 -5.21 9.51 12.18
CA ALA A 411 -6.08 10.05 11.14
C ALA A 411 -7.17 9.00 10.85
N VAL A 412 -8.14 9.32 9.99
CA VAL A 412 -9.24 8.44 9.63
C VAL A 412 -9.40 8.32 8.12
N SER A 413 -9.82 7.15 7.67
CA SER A 413 -10.16 6.89 6.27
C SER A 413 -11.27 5.84 6.15
N THR A 414 -11.62 5.53 4.91
CA THR A 414 -12.25 4.26 4.59
C THR A 414 -11.29 3.09 4.84
N GLN A 415 -11.85 1.89 5.06
CA GLN A 415 -11.09 0.67 5.33
C GLN A 415 -10.18 0.26 4.16
N CYS A 416 -10.70 0.35 2.94
CA CYS A 416 -9.98 0.11 1.70
C CYS A 416 -10.47 1.13 0.65
N GLY A 417 -10.02 1.00 -0.59
CA GLY A 417 -10.64 1.67 -1.73
C GLY A 417 -12.02 1.08 -2.06
N PHE A 418 -12.75 1.77 -2.93
CA PHE A 418 -14.10 1.39 -3.35
C PHE A 418 -14.12 0.43 -4.56
N ALA A 419 -13.00 0.27 -5.29
CA ALA A 419 -12.96 -0.54 -6.51
C ALA A 419 -11.60 -1.22 -6.76
N SER A 420 -11.13 -1.98 -5.77
CA SER A 420 -9.83 -2.67 -5.80
C SER A 420 -9.74 -3.81 -6.83
N ASP A 421 -10.88 -4.36 -7.24
CA ASP A 421 -11.03 -5.28 -8.39
C ASP A 421 -12.08 -4.70 -9.36
N HIS A 422 -11.95 -5.05 -10.62
CA HIS A 422 -12.57 -4.40 -11.77
C HIS A 422 -14.08 -4.35 -11.85
N SER A 423 -14.75 -5.27 -11.18
CA SER A 423 -16.05 -5.72 -11.64
C SER A 423 -17.23 -5.13 -10.89
N GLU A 424 -17.11 -4.75 -9.63
CA GLU A 424 -18.22 -4.21 -8.85
C GLU A 424 -17.73 -3.63 -7.51
N GLY A 425 -18.44 -2.62 -6.99
CA GLY A 425 -18.18 -2.07 -5.66
C GLY A 425 -18.66 -2.97 -4.52
N GLY A 426 -18.68 -2.43 -3.30
CA GLY A 426 -19.37 -3.07 -2.18
C GLY A 426 -20.85 -3.32 -2.45
N VAL A 427 -21.46 -4.19 -1.64
CA VAL A 427 -22.89 -4.55 -1.74
C VAL A 427 -23.75 -3.30 -1.60
N GLY A 428 -24.54 -3.01 -2.63
CA GLY A 428 -25.42 -1.83 -2.70
C GLY A 428 -24.69 -0.50 -2.90
N MET A 429 -23.36 -0.49 -3.07
CA MET A 429 -22.56 0.72 -3.16
C MET A 429 -22.80 1.45 -4.49
N THR A 430 -23.31 2.68 -4.41
CA THR A 430 -23.47 3.58 -5.58
C THR A 430 -22.39 4.66 -5.56
N ARG A 431 -22.22 5.38 -6.69
CA ARG A 431 -21.29 6.52 -6.75
C ARG A 431 -21.65 7.62 -5.76
N GLU A 432 -22.93 7.93 -5.58
CA GLU A 432 -23.33 8.93 -4.59
C GLU A 432 -23.06 8.45 -3.17
N ARG A 433 -23.35 7.17 -2.87
CA ARG A 433 -23.07 6.60 -1.55
C ARG A 433 -21.56 6.60 -1.22
N MET A 434 -20.71 6.38 -2.22
CA MET A 434 -19.26 6.52 -2.07
C MET A 434 -18.88 7.95 -1.64
N TRP A 435 -19.47 8.97 -2.26
CA TRP A 435 -19.23 10.36 -1.87
C TRP A 435 -19.76 10.67 -0.47
N GLU A 436 -20.97 10.24 -0.14
CA GLU A 436 -21.54 10.39 1.21
C GLU A 436 -20.64 9.75 2.29
N LYS A 437 -20.00 8.60 1.99
CA LYS A 437 -19.03 7.96 2.89
C LYS A 437 -17.71 8.73 3.01
N LEU A 438 -17.21 9.30 1.92
CA LEU A 438 -16.02 10.16 1.97
C LEU A 438 -16.29 11.47 2.72
N GLU A 439 -17.50 12.03 2.57
CA GLU A 439 -17.97 13.17 3.34
C GLU A 439 -18.14 12.82 4.83
N LEU A 440 -18.56 11.60 5.16
CA LEU A 440 -18.59 11.10 6.54
C LEU A 440 -17.19 11.01 7.15
N VAL A 441 -16.18 10.53 6.39
CA VAL A 441 -14.78 10.53 6.85
C VAL A 441 -14.31 11.96 7.13
N ARG A 442 -14.63 12.92 6.25
CA ARG A 442 -14.33 14.35 6.48
C ARG A 442 -15.00 14.88 7.73
N ALA A 443 -16.31 14.65 7.89
CA ALA A 443 -17.09 15.10 9.04
C ALA A 443 -16.57 14.50 10.36
N LEU A 444 -16.17 13.22 10.36
CA LEU A 444 -15.52 12.57 11.49
C LEU A 444 -14.22 13.27 11.86
N SER A 445 -13.38 13.53 10.86
CA SER A 445 -12.11 14.23 11.08
C SER A 445 -12.31 15.65 11.63
N GLU A 446 -13.26 16.42 11.08
CA GLU A 446 -13.56 17.78 11.54
C GLU A 446 -14.10 17.79 12.98
N ALA A 447 -14.87 16.76 13.37
CA ALA A 447 -15.38 16.63 14.73
C ALA A 447 -14.30 16.32 15.77
N ILE A 448 -13.20 15.67 15.37
CA ILE A 448 -12.11 15.24 16.27
C ILE A 448 -10.94 16.23 16.24
N TRP A 449 -10.60 16.76 15.07
CA TRP A 449 -9.52 17.71 14.85
C TRP A 449 -10.04 18.99 14.16
N PRO A 450 -10.75 19.88 14.88
CA PRO A 450 -11.26 21.11 14.29
C PRO A 450 -10.13 21.97 13.67
N GLY A 451 -10.33 22.46 12.45
CA GLY A 451 -9.38 23.35 11.75
C GLY A 451 -8.12 22.68 11.20
N TRP A 452 -8.04 21.35 11.15
CA TRP A 452 -6.84 20.64 10.68
C TRP A 452 -6.46 20.92 9.21
N ASN A 453 -7.43 21.35 8.40
CA ASN A 453 -7.32 21.58 6.97
C ASN A 453 -7.46 23.06 6.56
N GLU A 454 -7.48 24.00 7.53
CA GLU A 454 -7.56 25.45 7.31
C GLU A 454 -6.20 26.10 7.03
#